data_AF-A0A976H3F2-F1
#
_entry.id   AF-A0A976H3F2-F1
#
_cell.length_a   1.000
_cell.length_b   1.000
_cell.length_c   1.000
_cell.angle_alpha   90.00
_cell.angle_beta   90.00
_cell.angle_gamma   90.00
#
_symmetry.space_group_name_H-M   'P 1'
#
loop_
_entity.id
_entity.type
_entity.pdbx_description
1 polymer ?
#
loop_
_entity_poly.entity_id
_entity_poly.type
_entity_poly.pdbx_seq_one_letter_code
_entity_poly.pdbx_strand_id
1 'polypeptide(L)'
;MERRSLDVVVLSDLHLGTYGCHAEELVHYLKSIRPQILVLNGDIIDIWQFSKRYFPVAHMQVIKEIFNLLSLGTRIIYITGNHDEALRRYSDMQMGNFQLTDKVVMEINGKMTWIFHGDVFDATTKGSAKLLAKLGGHGYDLLILFNSCINWILKILGREKMSFSKRIKNSVKQAVSWIGDFEQTAAELAIEKNYDYVICGHI
;
A
#
# COMPACT_ATOMS: atom_id res chain seq x y z
N MET A 1 -16.57 -17.95 -19.72
CA MET A 1 -16.91 -17.70 -18.31
C MET A 1 -17.43 -16.27 -18.22
N GLU A 2 -18.60 -16.06 -17.64
CA GLU A 2 -19.20 -14.73 -17.55
C GLU A 2 -18.42 -13.87 -16.53
N ARG A 3 -18.07 -12.62 -16.90
CA ARG A 3 -17.31 -11.72 -16.03
C ARG A 3 -18.25 -11.03 -15.05
N ARG A 4 -17.85 -10.97 -13.77
CA ARG A 4 -18.59 -10.24 -12.72
C ARG A 4 -18.64 -8.75 -13.04
N SER A 5 -19.83 -8.19 -13.17
CA SER A 5 -20.02 -6.74 -13.30
C SER A 5 -19.89 -6.09 -11.92
N LEU A 6 -19.03 -5.09 -11.81
CA LEU A 6 -18.75 -4.36 -10.58
C LEU A 6 -18.80 -2.86 -10.87
N ASP A 7 -19.18 -2.03 -9.90
CA ASP A 7 -19.21 -0.58 -10.12
C ASP A 7 -17.80 0.02 -10.00
N VAL A 8 -17.12 -0.29 -8.89
CA VAL A 8 -15.77 0.21 -8.60
C VAL A 8 -14.90 -0.93 -8.11
N VAL A 9 -13.68 -1.02 -8.62
CA VAL A 9 -12.61 -1.88 -8.11
C VAL A 9 -11.42 -1.01 -7.79
N VAL A 10 -10.85 -1.18 -6.59
CA VAL A 10 -9.62 -0.51 -6.18
C VAL A 10 -8.54 -1.57 -5.97
N LEU A 11 -7.40 -1.42 -6.64
CA LEU A 11 -6.21 -2.27 -6.48
C LEU A 11 -5.04 -1.37 -6.08
N SER A 12 -4.18 -1.82 -5.18
CA SER A 12 -3.03 -1.05 -4.66
C SER A 12 -1.81 -1.95 -4.50
N ASP A 13 -0.62 -1.36 -4.47
CA ASP A 13 0.64 -1.99 -4.03
C ASP A 13 0.90 -3.33 -4.73
N LEU A 14 0.68 -3.36 -6.05
CA LEU A 14 0.88 -4.56 -6.88
C LEU A 14 2.36 -4.83 -7.14
N HIS A 15 3.19 -3.78 -7.18
CA HIS A 15 4.64 -3.82 -7.38
C HIS A 15 5.08 -4.69 -8.57
N LEU A 16 4.46 -4.50 -9.74
CA LEU A 16 4.88 -5.15 -10.97
C LEU A 16 6.35 -4.82 -11.25
N GLY A 17 7.17 -5.86 -11.38
CA GLY A 17 8.62 -5.76 -11.59
C GLY A 17 9.41 -6.38 -10.44
N THR A 18 8.76 -6.66 -9.32
CA THR A 18 9.36 -7.35 -8.16
C THR A 18 9.09 -8.85 -8.18
N TYR A 19 9.95 -9.63 -7.51
CA TYR A 19 9.78 -11.09 -7.37
C TYR A 19 8.58 -11.48 -6.48
N GLY A 20 8.12 -10.59 -5.62
CA GLY A 20 7.00 -10.83 -4.69
C GLY A 20 5.63 -10.58 -5.29
N CYS A 21 5.55 -10.15 -6.56
CA CYS A 21 4.29 -9.84 -7.22
C CYS A 21 3.53 -11.13 -7.58
N HIS A 22 2.30 -11.26 -7.07
CA HIS A 22 1.35 -12.33 -7.40
C HIS A 22 0.63 -12.05 -8.73
N ALA A 23 1.42 -11.92 -9.81
CA ALA A 23 0.92 -11.45 -11.10
C ALA A 23 -0.02 -12.44 -11.78
N GLU A 24 0.18 -13.75 -11.61
CA GLU A 24 -0.69 -14.77 -12.22
C GLU A 24 -2.09 -14.72 -11.61
N GLU A 25 -2.17 -14.67 -10.28
CA GLU A 25 -3.41 -14.53 -9.52
C GLU A 25 -4.14 -13.23 -9.90
N LEU A 26 -3.40 -12.14 -10.07
CA LEU A 26 -3.96 -10.87 -10.52
C LEU A 26 -4.52 -10.96 -11.95
N VAL A 27 -3.82 -11.61 -12.89
CA VAL A 27 -4.34 -11.85 -14.25
C VAL A 27 -5.65 -12.63 -14.19
N HIS A 28 -5.70 -13.69 -13.37
CA HIS A 28 -6.92 -14.47 -13.17
C HIS A 28 -8.06 -13.62 -12.61
N TYR A 29 -7.77 -12.77 -11.61
CA TYR A 29 -8.75 -11.85 -11.04
C TYR A 29 -9.27 -10.84 -12.07
N LEU A 30 -8.39 -10.13 -12.79
CA LEU A 30 -8.76 -9.14 -13.80
C LEU A 30 -9.62 -9.75 -14.93
N LYS A 31 -9.31 -10.98 -15.36
CA LYS A 31 -10.12 -11.71 -16.35
C LYS A 31 -11.52 -12.10 -15.83
N SER A 32 -11.70 -12.17 -14.51
CA SER A 32 -12.97 -12.56 -13.88
C SER A 32 -13.95 -11.40 -13.67
N ILE A 33 -13.52 -10.15 -13.90
CA ILE A 33 -14.29 -8.94 -13.61
C ILE A 33 -14.48 -8.04 -14.83
N ARG A 34 -15.49 -7.18 -14.76
CA ARG A 34 -15.79 -6.11 -15.72
C ARG A 34 -16.30 -4.90 -14.92
N PRO A 35 -15.40 -4.15 -14.28
CA PRO A 35 -15.79 -3.00 -13.49
C PRO A 35 -16.19 -1.82 -14.39
N GLN A 36 -17.03 -0.90 -13.89
CA GLN A 36 -17.23 0.39 -14.56
C GLN A 36 -16.00 1.31 -14.34
N ILE A 37 -15.46 1.28 -13.12
CA ILE A 37 -14.27 2.06 -12.71
C ILE A 37 -13.23 1.13 -12.08
N LEU A 38 -11.99 1.19 -12.59
CA LEU A 38 -10.82 0.55 -12.00
C LEU A 38 -9.88 1.63 -11.48
N VAL A 39 -9.74 1.73 -10.16
CA VAL A 39 -8.77 2.58 -9.50
C VAL A 39 -7.51 1.77 -9.20
N LEU A 40 -6.38 2.23 -9.70
CA LEU A 40 -5.06 1.68 -9.45
C LEU A 40 -4.36 2.63 -8.46
N ASN A 41 -4.43 2.32 -7.17
CA ASN A 41 -4.12 3.21 -6.05
C ASN A 41 -2.63 3.25 -5.65
N GLY A 42 -1.75 3.51 -6.61
CA GLY A 42 -0.31 3.64 -6.38
C GLY A 42 0.42 2.31 -6.23
N ASP A 43 1.73 2.40 -6.41
CA ASP A 43 2.72 1.32 -6.38
C ASP A 43 2.34 0.13 -7.28
N ILE A 44 1.82 0.45 -8.47
CA ILE A 44 1.37 -0.56 -9.43
C ILE A 44 2.57 -1.14 -10.17
N ILE A 45 3.54 -0.29 -10.55
CA ILE A 45 4.78 -0.70 -11.19
C ILE A 45 5.93 -0.21 -10.32
N ASP A 46 6.78 -1.12 -9.85
CA ASP A 46 7.95 -0.69 -9.09
C ASP A 46 9.04 -0.18 -10.05
N ILE A 47 9.05 1.13 -10.32
CA ILE A 47 10.02 1.76 -11.23
C ILE A 47 11.44 1.69 -10.66
N TRP A 48 11.59 1.72 -9.33
CA TRP A 48 12.89 1.64 -8.67
C TRP A 48 13.54 0.26 -8.87
N GLN A 49 12.74 -0.80 -8.78
CA GLN A 49 13.21 -2.17 -9.00
C GLN A 49 13.08 -2.63 -10.46
N PHE A 50 12.56 -1.78 -11.35
CA PHE A 50 12.38 -2.13 -12.75
C PHE A 50 13.73 -2.42 -13.43
N SER A 51 13.92 -3.69 -13.78
CA SER A 51 15.08 -4.16 -14.52
C SER A 51 14.67 -4.53 -15.93
N LYS A 52 15.37 -4.01 -16.94
CA LYS A 52 15.21 -4.46 -18.34
C LYS A 52 15.41 -5.97 -18.52
N ARG A 53 16.09 -6.63 -17.57
CA ARG A 53 16.35 -8.08 -17.59
C ARG A 53 15.27 -8.90 -16.86
N TYR A 54 14.40 -8.26 -16.08
CA TYR A 54 13.41 -8.94 -15.28
C TYR A 54 12.05 -8.23 -15.35
N PHE A 55 11.21 -8.73 -16.26
CA PHE A 55 9.79 -8.40 -16.31
C PHE A 55 9.04 -9.65 -16.78
N PRO A 56 8.56 -10.50 -15.86
CA PRO A 56 7.95 -11.78 -16.22
C PRO A 56 6.74 -11.62 -17.15
N VAL A 57 6.46 -12.68 -17.92
CA VAL A 57 5.32 -12.69 -18.86
C VAL A 57 3.99 -12.38 -18.15
N ALA A 58 3.79 -12.91 -16.94
CA ALA A 58 2.60 -12.64 -16.13
C ALA A 58 2.43 -11.14 -15.83
N HIS A 59 3.51 -10.40 -15.57
CA HIS A 59 3.45 -8.97 -15.30
C HIS A 59 3.00 -8.18 -16.53
N MET A 60 3.49 -8.58 -17.71
CA MET A 60 3.05 -8.01 -18.98
C MET A 60 1.58 -8.36 -19.26
N GLN A 61 1.14 -9.56 -18.87
CA GLN A 61 -0.26 -9.94 -18.98
C GLN A 61 -1.16 -9.08 -18.08
N VAL A 62 -0.74 -8.72 -16.87
CA VAL A 62 -1.48 -7.77 -16.01
C VAL A 62 -1.69 -6.45 -16.75
N ILE A 63 -0.61 -5.86 -17.28
CA ILE A 63 -0.68 -4.61 -18.05
C ILE A 63 -1.64 -4.76 -19.24
N LYS A 64 -1.53 -5.88 -19.98
CA LYS A 64 -2.40 -6.17 -21.11
C LYS A 64 -3.87 -6.26 -20.70
N GLU A 65 -4.20 -6.92 -19.58
CA GLU A 65 -5.58 -7.03 -19.12
C GLU A 65 -6.14 -5.68 -18.64
N ILE A 66 -5.32 -4.82 -18.03
CA ILE A 66 -5.71 -3.45 -17.69
C ILE A 66 -6.06 -2.67 -18.97
N PHE A 67 -5.23 -2.73 -20.01
CA PHE A 67 -5.54 -2.09 -21.30
C PHE A 67 -6.75 -2.72 -22.02
N ASN A 68 -6.97 -4.03 -21.87
CA ASN A 68 -8.18 -4.68 -22.37
C ASN A 68 -9.44 -4.16 -21.67
N LEU A 69 -9.40 -3.93 -20.35
CA LEU A 69 -10.52 -3.32 -19.63
C LEU A 69 -10.79 -1.89 -20.11
N LEU A 70 -9.71 -1.11 -20.34
CA LEU A 70 -9.81 0.25 -20.90
C LEU A 70 -10.49 0.25 -22.27
N SER A 71 -10.08 -0.66 -23.18
CA SER A 71 -10.64 -0.76 -24.53
C SER A 71 -12.09 -1.25 -24.54
N LEU A 72 -12.51 -2.00 -23.53
CA LEU A 72 -13.90 -2.40 -23.29
C LEU A 72 -14.75 -1.30 -22.63
N GLY A 73 -14.18 -0.11 -22.38
CA GLY A 73 -14.91 1.05 -21.86
C GLY A 73 -14.81 1.25 -20.34
N THR A 74 -14.02 0.45 -19.63
CA THR A 74 -13.75 0.68 -18.20
C THR A 74 -13.01 2.01 -18.02
N ARG A 75 -13.46 2.86 -17.08
CA ARG A 75 -12.70 4.05 -16.68
C ARG A 75 -11.56 3.63 -15.76
N ILE A 76 -10.33 3.99 -16.11
CA ILE A 76 -9.14 3.68 -15.34
C ILE A 76 -8.60 4.95 -14.70
N ILE A 77 -8.49 4.94 -13.38
CA ILE A 77 -7.91 6.03 -12.60
C ILE A 77 -6.63 5.49 -11.95
N TYR A 78 -5.49 5.94 -12.42
CA TYR A 78 -4.18 5.59 -11.87
C TYR A 78 -3.77 6.69 -10.89
N ILE A 79 -3.70 6.36 -9.60
CA ILE A 79 -3.15 7.23 -8.57
C ILE A 79 -1.65 6.90 -8.45
N THR A 80 -0.78 7.91 -8.41
CA THR A 80 0.66 7.68 -8.27
C THR A 80 1.04 7.34 -6.82
N GLY A 81 1.91 6.33 -6.66
CA GLY A 81 2.57 6.01 -5.39
C GLY A 81 4.02 6.48 -5.36
N ASN A 82 4.75 6.16 -4.28
CA ASN A 82 6.16 6.55 -4.17
C ASN A 82 7.09 5.73 -5.05
N HIS A 83 6.75 4.49 -5.38
CA HIS A 83 7.53 3.70 -6.34
C HIS A 83 7.25 4.11 -7.80
N ASP A 84 6.14 4.80 -8.04
CA ASP A 84 5.73 5.33 -9.35
C ASP A 84 6.18 6.78 -9.59
N GLU A 85 7.14 7.31 -8.81
CA GLU A 85 7.50 8.75 -8.79
C GLU A 85 7.79 9.33 -10.19
N ALA A 86 8.36 8.53 -11.09
CA ALA A 86 8.62 8.96 -12.47
C ALA A 86 7.35 9.25 -13.28
N LEU A 87 6.18 8.77 -12.85
CA LEU A 87 4.86 9.07 -13.42
C LEU A 87 4.21 10.29 -12.75
N ARG A 88 4.59 10.65 -11.52
CA ARG A 88 4.02 11.77 -10.76
C ARG A 88 4.12 13.11 -11.49
N ARG A 89 5.18 13.33 -12.27
CA ARG A 89 5.32 14.50 -13.18
C ARG A 89 4.24 14.62 -14.27
N TYR A 90 3.39 13.61 -14.44
CA TYR A 90 2.28 13.56 -15.40
C TYR A 90 0.91 13.38 -14.70
N SER A 91 0.81 13.66 -13.39
CA SER A 91 -0.40 13.48 -12.56
C SER A 91 -1.62 14.33 -12.96
N ASP A 92 -1.53 15.15 -14.01
CA ASP A 92 -2.67 15.88 -14.56
C ASP A 92 -3.10 15.32 -15.93
N MET A 93 -2.54 14.18 -16.34
CA MET A 93 -2.81 13.57 -17.63
C MET A 93 -4.17 12.87 -17.64
N GLN A 94 -5.03 13.28 -18.57
CA GLN A 94 -6.26 12.57 -18.90
C GLN A 94 -6.30 12.26 -20.40
N MET A 95 -6.55 11.00 -20.74
CA MET A 95 -6.63 10.52 -22.12
C MET A 95 -7.79 9.53 -22.26
N GLY A 96 -8.90 10.01 -22.82
CA GLY A 96 -10.13 9.21 -22.92
C GLY A 96 -10.59 8.72 -21.55
N ASN A 97 -10.73 7.40 -21.41
CA ASN A 97 -11.14 6.74 -20.16
C ASN A 97 -9.99 6.51 -19.17
N PHE A 98 -8.77 6.95 -19.48
CA PHE A 98 -7.62 6.84 -18.59
C PHE A 98 -7.30 8.19 -17.95
N GLN A 99 -7.09 8.20 -16.64
CA GLN A 99 -6.69 9.36 -15.86
C GLN A 99 -5.51 8.97 -14.97
N LEU A 100 -4.46 9.79 -14.98
CA LEU A 100 -3.34 9.72 -14.04
C LEU A 100 -3.49 10.87 -13.05
N THR A 101 -3.38 10.61 -11.75
CA THR A 101 -3.56 11.62 -10.70
C THR A 101 -2.84 11.27 -9.39
N ASP A 102 -2.83 12.16 -8.41
CA ASP A 102 -2.26 11.93 -7.08
C ASP A 102 -3.31 11.55 -6.03
N LYS A 103 -4.59 11.81 -6.35
CA LYS A 103 -5.75 11.42 -5.55
C LYS A 103 -7.01 11.52 -6.39
N VAL A 104 -8.06 10.80 -6.00
CA VAL A 104 -9.40 11.05 -6.53
C VAL A 104 -10.39 11.24 -5.41
N VAL A 105 -11.36 12.12 -5.63
CA VAL A 105 -12.57 12.24 -4.81
C VAL A 105 -13.74 11.94 -5.74
N MET A 106 -14.55 10.96 -5.37
CA MET A 106 -15.69 10.53 -6.18
C MET A 106 -16.83 10.03 -5.32
N GLU A 107 -18.05 10.17 -5.81
CA GLU A 107 -19.22 9.60 -5.17
C GLU A 107 -19.33 8.11 -5.50
N ILE A 108 -19.44 7.27 -4.48
CA ILE A 108 -19.70 5.84 -4.59
C ILE A 108 -20.95 5.54 -3.77
N ASN A 109 -22.04 5.13 -4.42
CA ASN A 109 -23.33 4.84 -3.76
C ASN A 109 -23.85 6.00 -2.88
N GLY A 110 -23.77 7.25 -3.35
CA GLY A 110 -24.23 8.42 -2.61
C GLY A 110 -23.27 8.88 -1.49
N LYS A 111 -22.05 8.34 -1.45
CA LYS A 111 -21.05 8.61 -0.42
C LYS A 111 -19.76 9.16 -1.03
N MET A 112 -19.34 10.34 -0.57
CA MET A 112 -18.14 11.00 -1.06
C MET A 112 -16.92 10.24 -0.54
N THR A 113 -16.19 9.60 -1.45
CA THR A 113 -15.06 8.74 -1.14
C THR A 113 -13.77 9.40 -1.62
N TRP A 114 -12.82 9.57 -0.70
CA TRP A 114 -11.48 10.05 -0.99
C TRP A 114 -10.51 8.88 -1.10
N ILE A 115 -9.84 8.76 -2.24
CA ILE A 115 -8.88 7.70 -2.53
C ILE A 115 -7.52 8.33 -2.81
N PHE A 116 -6.49 7.85 -2.11
CA PHE A 116 -5.10 8.25 -2.32
C PHE A 116 -4.14 7.12 -1.90
N HIS A 117 -2.89 7.19 -2.34
CA HIS A 117 -1.94 6.12 -2.06
C HIS A 117 -1.48 6.12 -0.58
N GLY A 118 -0.94 7.22 -0.06
CA GLY A 118 -0.63 7.38 1.37
C GLY A 118 0.81 7.82 1.66
N ASP A 119 1.71 7.62 0.72
CA ASP A 119 3.12 8.00 0.73
C ASP A 119 3.42 9.48 1.08
N VAL A 120 2.47 10.38 0.81
CA VAL A 120 2.56 11.81 1.14
C VAL A 120 2.71 12.02 2.65
N PHE A 121 2.05 11.21 3.48
CA PHE A 121 2.16 11.28 4.94
C PHE A 121 3.45 10.63 5.46
N ASP A 122 4.03 9.75 4.65
CA ASP A 122 5.32 9.11 4.88
C ASP A 122 6.45 10.14 4.74
N ALA A 123 6.46 10.95 3.67
CA ALA A 123 7.48 11.95 3.35
C ALA A 123 7.68 13.03 4.43
N THR A 124 6.61 13.43 5.12
CA THR A 124 6.68 14.42 6.21
C THR A 124 7.23 13.84 7.52
N THR A 125 7.32 12.51 7.63
CA THR A 125 7.47 11.81 8.92
C THR A 125 8.58 10.75 8.94
N LYS A 126 9.39 10.67 7.86
CA LYS A 126 10.33 9.57 7.59
C LYS A 126 11.42 9.38 8.65
N GLY A 127 11.57 8.14 9.12
CA GLY A 127 12.90 7.65 9.47
C GLY A 127 12.91 6.33 10.24
N SER A 128 12.19 6.26 11.36
CA SER A 128 12.38 5.17 12.34
C SER A 128 11.15 4.29 12.57
N ALA A 129 9.93 4.78 12.35
CA ALA A 129 8.68 4.08 12.67
C ALA A 129 8.40 2.86 11.76
N LYS A 130 8.77 2.93 10.48
CA LYS A 130 8.44 1.94 9.44
C LYS A 130 9.07 0.55 9.67
N LEU A 131 10.33 0.49 10.15
CA LEU A 131 11.00 -0.77 10.47
C LEU A 131 10.38 -1.47 11.70
N LEU A 132 9.75 -0.70 12.56
CA LEU A 132 9.23 -1.14 13.85
C LEU A 132 7.80 -1.66 13.74
N ALA A 133 6.98 -1.07 12.87
CA ALA A 133 5.65 -1.57 12.52
C ALA A 133 5.72 -3.00 11.93
N LYS A 134 6.68 -3.24 11.02
CA LYS A 134 6.84 -4.53 10.32
C LYS A 134 7.29 -5.69 11.24
N LEU A 135 7.83 -5.39 12.42
CA LEU A 135 8.24 -6.38 13.43
C LEU A 135 7.14 -6.67 14.48
N GLY A 136 6.05 -5.90 14.49
CA GLY A 136 5.11 -5.79 15.61
C GLY A 136 4.18 -6.99 15.86
N GLY A 137 3.87 -7.82 14.86
CA GLY A 137 2.85 -8.88 15.02
C GLY A 137 3.36 -10.21 15.61
N HIS A 138 4.59 -10.61 15.30
CA HIS A 138 5.15 -11.91 15.71
C HIS A 138 6.52 -11.80 16.40
N GLY A 139 7.20 -10.66 16.27
CA GLY A 139 8.47 -10.41 16.95
C GLY A 139 8.30 -10.23 18.46
N TYR A 140 7.14 -9.75 18.92
CA TYR A 140 6.92 -9.44 20.34
C TYR A 140 7.09 -10.66 21.26
N ASP A 141 6.45 -11.78 20.93
CA ASP A 141 6.51 -13.01 21.75
C ASP A 141 7.89 -13.67 21.70
N LEU A 142 8.51 -13.70 20.51
CA LEU A 142 9.88 -14.19 20.31
C LEU A 142 10.92 -13.34 21.04
N LEU A 143 10.77 -12.01 21.05
CA LEU A 143 11.69 -11.09 21.72
C LEU A 143 11.54 -11.13 23.24
N ILE A 144 10.34 -11.39 23.77
CA ILE A 144 10.13 -11.63 25.21
C ILE A 144 10.80 -12.93 25.65
N LEU A 145 10.65 -14.02 24.88
CA LEU A 145 11.29 -15.30 25.15
C LEU A 145 12.82 -15.17 25.09
N PHE A 146 13.34 -14.49 24.07
CA PHE A 146 14.77 -14.27 23.89
C PHE A 146 15.38 -13.39 24.99
N ASN A 147 14.68 -12.30 25.36
CA ASN A 147 15.10 -11.43 26.47
C ASN A 147 15.08 -12.16 27.81
N SER A 148 14.14 -13.10 28.01
CA SER A 148 14.09 -13.94 29.22
C SER A 148 15.23 -14.95 29.26
N CYS A 149 15.55 -15.58 28.13
CA CYS A 149 16.67 -16.51 27.98
C CYS A 149 18.03 -15.83 28.24
N ILE A 150 18.27 -14.67 27.60
CA ILE A 150 19.51 -13.90 27.82
C ILE A 150 19.65 -13.44 29.27
N ASN A 151 18.58 -12.93 29.87
CA ASN A 151 18.64 -12.50 31.27
C ASN A 151 18.84 -13.67 32.25
N TRP A 152 18.39 -14.88 31.90
CA TRP A 152 18.67 -16.09 32.66
C TRP A 152 20.16 -16.49 32.56
N ILE A 153 20.74 -16.47 31.35
CA ILE A 153 22.16 -16.75 31.13
C ILE A 153 23.05 -15.70 31.83
N LEU A 154 22.71 -14.41 31.73
CA LEU A 154 23.45 -13.34 32.40
C LEU A 154 23.40 -13.46 33.93
N LYS A 155 22.27 -13.91 34.48
CA LYS A 155 22.11 -14.18 35.92
C LYS A 155 22.99 -15.33 36.38
N ILE A 156 23.16 -16.37 35.57
CA ILE A 156 24.09 -17.49 35.85
C ILE A 156 25.55 -17.03 35.79
N LEU A 157 25.87 -16.08 34.90
CA LEU A 157 27.21 -15.51 34.74
C LEU A 157 27.51 -14.34 35.71
N GLY A 158 26.61 -14.05 36.66
CA GLY A 158 26.80 -12.99 37.67
C GLY A 158 26.81 -11.56 37.12
N ARG A 159 26.27 -11.33 35.92
CA ARG A 159 26.24 -10.01 35.27
C ARG A 159 24.85 -9.36 35.36
N GLU A 160 24.81 -8.04 35.35
CA GLU A 160 23.56 -7.27 35.41
C GLU A 160 22.65 -7.51 34.19
N LYS A 161 21.34 -7.41 34.41
CA LYS A 161 20.32 -7.60 33.37
C LYS A 161 20.47 -6.55 32.26
N MET A 162 20.44 -6.98 31.01
CA MET A 162 20.34 -6.05 29.87
C MET A 162 18.88 -5.83 29.48
N SER A 163 18.44 -4.56 29.33
CA SER A 163 17.07 -4.23 28.93
C SER A 163 16.92 -4.02 27.41
N PHE A 164 17.17 -5.05 26.60
CA PHE A 164 16.84 -5.00 25.17
C PHE A 164 15.34 -4.79 24.94
N SER A 165 14.52 -5.34 25.83
CA SER A 165 13.06 -5.21 25.89
C SER A 165 12.54 -3.76 25.94
N LYS A 166 13.25 -2.83 26.60
CA LYS A 166 12.77 -1.44 26.74
C LYS A 166 12.90 -0.64 25.44
N ARG A 167 13.98 -0.86 24.69
CA ARG A 167 14.23 -0.20 23.40
C ARG A 167 13.25 -0.67 22.34
N ILE A 168 13.01 -1.98 22.27
CA ILE A 168 12.01 -2.58 21.39
C ILE A 168 10.58 -2.13 21.77
N LYS A 169 10.25 -2.07 23.06
CA LYS A 169 8.93 -1.60 23.54
C LYS A 169 8.64 -0.15 23.14
N ASN A 170 9.62 0.74 23.28
CA ASN A 170 9.46 2.14 22.87
C ASN A 170 9.27 2.26 21.36
N SER A 171 10.04 1.47 20.61
CA SER A 171 9.95 1.40 19.17
C SER A 171 8.59 0.92 18.65
N VAL A 172 8.03 -0.15 19.24
CA VAL A 172 6.69 -0.63 18.88
C VAL A 172 5.61 0.38 19.28
N LYS A 173 5.71 0.98 20.47
CA LYS A 173 4.76 2.02 20.91
C LYS A 173 4.77 3.23 19.96
N GLN A 174 5.95 3.61 19.47
CA GLN A 174 6.10 4.70 18.52
C GLN A 174 5.49 4.36 17.15
N ALA A 175 5.63 3.12 16.68
CA ALA A 175 5.01 2.67 15.43
C ALA A 175 3.47 2.60 15.52
N VAL A 176 2.93 2.11 16.64
CA VAL A 176 1.47 2.07 16.86
C VAL A 176 0.89 3.48 17.01
N SER A 177 1.59 4.37 17.72
CA SER A 177 1.23 5.79 17.78
C SER A 177 1.22 6.39 16.37
N TRP A 178 2.23 6.11 15.56
CA TRP A 178 2.34 6.65 14.21
C TRP A 178 1.21 6.20 13.27
N ILE A 179 0.81 4.92 13.28
CA ILE A 179 -0.36 4.46 12.50
C ILE A 179 -1.62 5.17 13.00
N GLY A 180 -1.79 5.28 14.32
CA GLY A 180 -2.91 6.02 14.92
C GLY A 180 -2.92 7.49 14.51
N ASP A 181 -1.75 8.15 14.48
CA ASP A 181 -1.59 9.54 14.08
C ASP A 181 -1.93 9.72 12.59
N PHE A 182 -1.54 8.76 11.73
CA PHE A 182 -1.91 8.75 10.31
C PHE A 182 -3.42 8.61 10.11
N GLU A 183 -4.03 7.56 10.68
CA GLU A 183 -5.45 7.28 10.53
C GLU A 183 -6.31 8.43 11.08
N GLN A 184 -5.90 8.98 12.23
CA GLN A 184 -6.55 10.15 12.85
C GLN A 184 -6.44 11.38 11.95
N THR A 185 -5.25 11.69 11.42
CA THR A 185 -5.05 12.84 10.54
C THR A 185 -5.87 12.71 9.25
N ALA A 186 -5.88 11.51 8.64
CA ALA A 186 -6.67 11.25 7.44
C ALA A 186 -8.19 11.37 7.71
N ALA A 187 -8.66 10.88 8.87
CA ALA A 187 -10.05 11.00 9.28
C ALA A 187 -10.45 12.46 9.56
N GLU A 188 -9.62 13.24 10.24
CA GLU A 188 -9.87 14.66 10.51
C GLU A 188 -9.96 15.47 9.21
N LEU A 189 -9.04 15.23 8.27
CA LEU A 189 -9.09 15.85 6.94
C LEU A 189 -10.35 15.44 6.17
N ALA A 190 -10.76 14.17 6.26
CA ALA A 190 -11.99 13.70 5.62
C ALA A 190 -13.22 14.40 6.20
N ILE A 191 -13.32 14.52 7.53
CA ILE A 191 -14.40 15.25 8.21
C ILE A 191 -14.41 16.72 7.80
N GLU A 192 -13.26 17.39 7.82
CA GLU A 192 -13.13 18.81 7.43
C GLU A 192 -13.60 19.05 5.97
N LYS A 193 -13.30 18.09 5.08
CA LYS A 193 -13.68 18.16 3.66
C LYS A 193 -15.04 17.54 3.35
N ASN A 194 -15.79 17.08 4.36
CA ASN A 194 -17.07 16.39 4.22
C ASN A 194 -17.03 15.14 3.32
N TYR A 195 -15.99 14.33 3.46
CA TYR A 195 -15.90 13.00 2.86
C TYR A 195 -16.45 11.95 3.81
N ASP A 196 -17.20 10.98 3.28
CA ASP A 196 -17.77 9.88 4.05
C ASP A 196 -16.78 8.73 4.25
N TYR A 197 -15.93 8.48 3.24
CA TYR A 197 -14.98 7.35 3.25
C TYR A 197 -13.59 7.78 2.81
N VAL A 198 -12.59 7.11 3.39
CA VAL A 198 -11.19 7.20 3.00
C VAL A 198 -10.70 5.82 2.58
N ILE A 199 -10.08 5.73 1.40
CA ILE A 199 -9.43 4.51 0.91
C ILE A 199 -7.95 4.84 0.70
N CYS A 200 -7.09 4.21 1.50
CA CYS A 200 -5.65 4.36 1.44
C CYS A 200 -4.99 3.06 0.95
N GLY A 201 -3.98 3.18 0.11
CA GLY A 201 -3.23 2.03 -0.45
C GLY A 201 -2.09 1.58 0.46
N HIS A 202 -1.41 2.56 1.03
CA HIS A 202 -0.17 2.46 1.76
C HIS A 202 -0.26 3.22 3.07
N ILE A 203 0.28 2.63 4.14
CA ILE A 203 0.51 3.29 5.43
C ILE A 203 1.99 3.09 5.76
#